data_AF-A0A7C5C8L7-F1
#
_entry.id   AF-A0A7C5C8L7-F1
#
_cell.length_a   1.000
_cell.length_b   1.000
_cell.length_c   1.000
_cell.angle_alpha   90.00
_cell.angle_beta   90.00
_cell.angle_gamma   90.00
#
_symmetry.space_group_name_H-M   'P 1'
#
loop_
_entity.id
_entity.type
_entity.pdbx_description
1 polymer ?
#
loop_
_entity_poly.entity_id
_entity_poly.type
_entity_poly.pdbx_seq_one_letter_code
_entity_poly.pdbx_strand_id
1 'polypeptide(L)'
;DYNTIRANFGLEKIEDFSQITSDSLLANQLKFLYGNVDNIDAWVGLLAEDHVENTIFGPLLKIIIEDQFIRLRDGDRFYFENDPGFSSEEIEKIKNTKFHDIIMRNTDLEYMPKEVFTQRKVPLEGPHMVHLELFAKAYPNPVKDVFTVKTWVEDDIDINLNLIDPQGKLIWSKNEIMYSGENFIENIDLSGYSKGLYNLILKSDKTINILKIIKQ
;
A
#
# COMPACT_ATOMS: atom_id res chain seq x y z
N ASP A 1 3.38 29.64 22.09
CA ASP A 1 4.11 28.36 22.27
C ASP A 1 3.13 27.24 22.63
N TYR A 2 3.60 26.00 22.63
CA TYR A 2 2.82 24.79 22.94
C TYR A 2 2.11 24.86 24.29
N ASN A 3 2.78 25.30 25.35
CA ASN A 3 2.22 25.38 26.70
C ASN A 3 1.12 26.44 26.83
N THR A 4 1.26 27.56 26.14
CA THR A 4 0.19 28.56 26.03
C THR A 4 -1.05 27.99 25.34
N ILE A 5 -0.89 27.18 24.30
CA ILE A 5 -2.02 26.55 23.61
C ILE A 5 -2.70 25.51 24.50
N ARG A 6 -1.92 24.68 25.23
CA ARG A 6 -2.48 23.75 26.23
C ARG A 6 -3.42 24.46 27.19
N ALA A 7 -2.95 25.54 27.79
CA ALA A 7 -3.72 26.32 28.75
C ALA A 7 -5.00 26.92 28.12
N ASN A 8 -4.92 27.42 26.89
CA ASN A 8 -6.08 27.98 26.19
C ASN A 8 -7.16 26.94 25.87
N PHE A 9 -6.77 25.68 25.70
CA PHE A 9 -7.70 24.55 25.53
C PHE A 9 -8.05 23.85 26.86
N GLY A 10 -7.73 24.48 28.00
CA GLY A 10 -8.10 23.99 29.33
C GLY A 10 -7.25 22.82 29.85
N LEU A 11 -6.14 22.50 29.19
CA LEU A 11 -5.17 21.53 29.70
C LEU A 11 -4.16 22.20 30.63
N GLU A 12 -3.67 21.43 31.60
CA GLU A 12 -2.56 21.87 32.44
C GLU A 12 -1.30 22.07 31.59
N LYS A 13 -0.57 23.14 31.88
CA LYS A 13 0.78 23.34 31.34
C LYS A 13 1.69 22.23 31.85
N ILE A 14 2.62 21.81 31.01
CA ILE A 14 3.68 20.89 31.42
C ILE A 14 4.87 21.68 31.96
N GLU A 15 5.62 21.04 32.85
CA GLU A 15 6.83 21.57 33.47
C GLU A 15 8.09 20.80 33.06
N ASP A 16 7.94 19.56 32.59
CA ASP A 16 9.05 18.71 32.13
C ASP A 16 8.73 17.99 30.81
N PHE A 17 9.76 17.78 30.00
CA PHE A 17 9.65 17.12 28.69
C PHE A 17 9.14 15.67 28.78
N SER A 18 9.35 14.98 29.90
CA SER A 18 8.80 13.63 30.15
C SER A 18 7.27 13.60 30.30
N GLN A 19 6.63 14.76 30.50
CA GLN A 19 5.16 14.85 30.52
C GLN A 19 4.54 14.96 29.12
N ILE A 20 5.36 15.15 28.08
CA ILE A 20 4.90 15.16 26.68
C ILE A 20 4.75 13.72 26.20
N THR A 21 5.78 12.89 26.45
CA THR A 21 5.88 11.55 25.91
C THR A 21 6.56 10.58 26.87
N SER A 22 6.10 9.34 26.86
CA SER A 22 6.72 8.20 27.54
C SER A 22 8.00 7.72 26.85
N ASP A 23 8.29 8.16 25.61
CA ASP A 23 9.58 7.90 24.96
C ASP A 23 10.67 8.81 25.53
N SER A 24 11.48 8.24 26.42
CA SER A 24 12.60 8.93 27.05
C SER A 24 13.64 9.48 26.06
N LEU A 25 13.84 8.87 24.89
CA LEU A 25 14.77 9.37 23.88
C LEU A 25 14.22 10.64 23.24
N LEU A 26 12.95 10.63 22.85
CA LEU A 26 12.26 11.78 22.29
C LEU A 26 12.21 12.95 23.28
N ALA A 27 11.85 12.69 24.54
CA ALA A 27 11.83 13.71 25.60
C ALA A 27 13.21 14.38 25.78
N ASN A 28 14.29 13.59 25.77
CA ASN A 28 15.66 14.10 25.88
C ASN A 28 16.08 14.92 24.65
N GLN A 29 15.66 14.51 23.44
CA GLN A 29 15.93 15.27 22.22
C GLN A 29 15.21 16.63 22.24
N LEU A 30 13.94 16.66 22.63
CA LEU A 30 13.19 17.90 22.79
C LEU A 30 13.84 18.82 23.83
N LYS A 31 14.29 18.25 24.96
CA LYS A 31 15.02 19.00 25.98
C LYS A 31 16.32 19.61 25.45
N PHE A 32 17.09 18.86 24.69
CA PHE A 32 18.32 19.34 24.07
C PHE A 32 18.06 20.48 23.08
N LEU A 33 17.01 20.37 22.26
CA LEU A 33 16.69 21.35 21.23
C LEU A 33 16.07 22.65 21.78
N TYR A 34 15.13 22.54 22.71
CA TYR A 34 14.33 23.68 23.17
C TYR A 34 14.77 24.26 24.52
N GLY A 35 15.48 23.47 25.33
CA GLY A 35 15.96 23.84 26.67
C GLY A 35 14.85 23.96 27.74
N ASN A 36 13.75 24.62 27.41
CA ASN A 36 12.58 24.85 28.24
C ASN A 36 11.31 24.44 27.48
N VAL A 37 10.36 23.83 28.19
CA VAL A 37 9.06 23.38 27.65
C VAL A 37 8.20 24.51 27.08
N ASP A 38 8.33 25.74 27.60
CA ASP A 38 7.64 26.94 27.10
C ASP A 38 8.19 27.44 25.76
N ASN A 39 9.34 26.92 25.31
CA ASN A 39 9.91 27.27 24.01
C ASN A 39 9.44 26.34 22.88
N ILE A 40 8.69 25.28 23.19
CA ILE A 40 8.29 24.28 22.21
C ILE A 40 7.29 24.90 21.22
N ASP A 41 7.56 24.71 19.93
CA ASP A 41 6.64 25.05 18.87
C ASP A 41 5.35 24.23 18.98
N ALA A 42 4.21 24.87 18.76
CA ALA A 42 2.90 24.25 18.86
C ALA A 42 2.83 22.90 18.12
N TRP A 43 3.23 22.89 16.84
CA TRP A 43 3.16 21.71 15.99
C TRP A 43 4.07 20.57 16.46
N VAL A 44 5.27 20.90 16.96
CA VAL A 44 6.20 19.91 17.48
C VAL A 44 5.65 19.28 18.77
N GLY A 45 5.12 20.09 19.68
CA GLY A 45 4.48 19.59 20.89
C GLY A 45 3.26 18.71 20.59
N LEU A 46 2.40 19.11 19.65
CA LEU A 46 1.23 18.34 19.23
C LEU A 46 1.57 16.95 18.67
N LEU A 47 2.66 16.85 17.91
CA LEU A 47 3.13 15.58 17.34
C LEU A 47 3.91 14.73 18.34
N ALA A 48 4.50 15.36 19.36
CA ALA A 48 5.29 14.67 20.36
C ALA A 48 4.43 14.06 21.48
N GLU A 49 3.20 14.54 21.69
CA GLU A 49 2.31 13.99 22.71
C GLU A 49 2.05 12.49 22.52
N ASP A 50 2.09 11.73 23.63
CA ASP A 50 1.64 10.34 23.62
C ASP A 50 0.17 10.25 23.18
N HIS A 51 -0.12 9.26 22.33
CA HIS A 51 -1.46 9.09 21.80
C HIS A 51 -2.46 8.68 22.90
N VAL A 52 -3.66 9.27 22.84
CA VAL A 52 -4.80 8.78 23.62
C VAL A 52 -5.22 7.41 23.11
N GLU A 53 -5.61 6.50 24.00
CA GLU A 53 -6.03 5.14 23.67
C GLU A 53 -7.05 5.11 22.51
N ASN A 54 -6.82 4.24 21.54
CA ASN A 54 -7.63 4.08 20.32
C ASN A 54 -7.69 5.33 19.43
N THR A 55 -6.73 6.24 19.54
CA THR A 55 -6.58 7.40 18.66
C THR A 55 -5.15 7.52 18.13
N ILE A 56 -4.97 8.35 17.10
CA ILE A 56 -3.64 8.72 16.57
C ILE A 56 -3.19 10.11 17.06
N PHE A 57 -3.89 10.67 18.04
CA PHE A 57 -3.68 12.05 18.49
C PHE A 57 -3.30 12.08 19.97
N GLY A 58 -2.41 13.00 20.31
CA GLY A 58 -2.21 13.41 21.68
C GLY A 58 -3.42 14.14 22.26
N PRO A 59 -3.49 14.33 23.60
CA PRO A 59 -4.60 14.99 24.27
C PRO A 59 -4.94 16.37 23.71
N LEU A 60 -3.95 17.21 23.43
CA LEU A 60 -4.18 18.56 22.93
C LEU A 60 -4.69 18.54 21.50
N LEU A 61 -4.04 17.76 20.63
CA LEU A 61 -4.46 17.68 19.22
C LEU A 61 -5.87 17.11 19.08
N LYS A 62 -6.23 16.13 19.91
CA LYS A 62 -7.59 15.57 19.96
C LYS A 62 -8.63 16.66 20.23
N ILE A 63 -8.44 17.48 21.28
CA ILE A 63 -9.37 18.55 21.65
C ILE A 63 -9.46 19.58 20.52
N ILE A 64 -8.32 20.00 19.96
CA ILE A 64 -8.29 20.96 18.86
C ILE A 64 -9.10 20.44 17.67
N ILE A 65 -8.83 19.21 17.22
CA ILE A 65 -9.50 18.63 16.06
C ILE A 65 -11.00 18.47 16.31
N GLU A 66 -11.40 17.96 17.48
CA GLU A 66 -12.80 17.83 17.86
C GLU A 66 -13.54 19.17 17.83
N ASP A 67 -12.97 20.19 18.48
CA ASP A 67 -13.52 21.55 18.54
C ASP A 67 -13.62 22.19 17.14
N GLN A 68 -12.62 22.00 16.27
CA GLN A 68 -12.70 22.48 14.88
C GLN A 68 -13.80 21.78 14.09
N PHE A 69 -13.91 20.45 14.17
CA PHE A 69 -14.92 19.70 13.42
C PHE A 69 -16.34 19.99 13.92
N ILE A 70 -16.53 20.20 15.23
CA ILE A 70 -17.82 20.64 15.80
C ILE A 70 -18.21 22.01 15.21
N ARG A 71 -17.30 22.99 15.22
CA ARG A 71 -17.59 24.31 14.65
C ARG A 71 -17.87 24.27 13.15
N LEU A 72 -17.14 23.45 12.40
CA LEU A 72 -17.39 23.27 10.97
C LEU A 72 -18.79 22.71 10.73
N ARG A 73 -19.20 21.71 11.51
CA ARG A 73 -20.53 21.11 11.42
C ARG A 73 -21.64 22.09 11.80
N ASP A 74 -21.54 22.67 13.00
CA ASP A 74 -22.61 23.49 13.59
C ASP A 74 -22.70 24.88 12.94
N GLY A 75 -21.59 25.37 12.38
CA GLY A 75 -21.52 26.66 11.68
C GLY A 75 -21.90 26.60 10.20
N ASP A 76 -22.04 25.40 9.61
CA ASP A 76 -22.38 25.24 8.20
C ASP A 76 -23.89 25.11 7.99
N ARG A 77 -24.47 26.14 7.35
CA ARG A 77 -25.89 26.15 6.96
C ARG A 77 -26.23 25.06 5.95
N PHE A 78 -25.26 24.60 5.17
CA PHE A 78 -25.41 23.53 4.18
C PHE A 78 -24.92 22.18 4.70
N TYR A 79 -24.64 22.06 6.00
CA TYR A 79 -24.42 20.75 6.59
C TYR A 79 -25.64 19.88 6.34
N PHE A 80 -25.44 18.67 5.81
CA PHE A 80 -26.51 17.86 5.24
C PHE A 80 -27.64 17.48 6.22
N GLU A 81 -27.37 17.49 7.54
CA GLU A 81 -28.41 17.27 8.56
C GLU A 81 -29.30 18.50 8.79
N ASN A 82 -28.83 19.70 8.43
CA ASN A 82 -29.51 20.98 8.61
C ASN A 82 -30.16 21.50 7.32
N ASP A 83 -29.76 20.99 6.15
CA ASP A 83 -30.17 21.52 4.85
C ASP A 83 -31.63 21.12 4.54
N PRO A 84 -32.56 22.10 4.38
CA PRO A 84 -33.97 21.83 4.07
C PRO A 84 -34.19 21.23 2.67
N GLY A 85 -33.15 21.19 1.83
CA GLY A 85 -33.17 20.55 0.52
C GLY A 85 -33.22 19.02 0.55
N PHE A 86 -32.89 18.39 1.70
CA PHE A 86 -32.98 16.94 1.84
C PHE A 86 -34.23 16.51 2.63
N SER A 87 -34.87 15.45 2.15
CA SER A 87 -35.85 14.71 2.91
C SER A 87 -35.20 13.90 4.03
N SER A 88 -35.98 13.51 5.04
CA SER A 88 -35.47 12.66 6.13
C SER A 88 -34.92 11.31 5.63
N GLU A 89 -35.51 10.75 4.56
CA GLU A 89 -35.03 9.51 3.93
C GLU A 89 -33.67 9.71 3.25
N GLU A 90 -33.45 10.85 2.58
CA GLU A 90 -32.16 11.16 1.96
C GLU A 90 -31.08 11.39 3.00
N ILE A 91 -31.39 12.10 4.09
CA ILE A 91 -30.47 12.27 5.22
C ILE A 91 -30.07 10.90 5.79
N GLU A 92 -31.02 9.99 5.98
CA GLU A 92 -30.71 8.62 6.45
C GLU A 92 -29.80 7.86 5.47
N LYS A 93 -30.06 7.98 4.16
CA LYS A 93 -29.18 7.39 3.12
C LYS A 93 -27.76 7.97 3.17
N ILE A 94 -27.62 9.29 3.37
CA ILE A 94 -26.31 9.94 3.48
C ILE A 94 -25.59 9.45 4.74
N LYS A 95 -26.25 9.41 5.91
CA LYS A 95 -25.68 8.90 7.17
C LYS A 95 -25.16 7.47 7.06
N ASN A 96 -25.89 6.63 6.32
CA ASN A 96 -25.56 5.23 6.14
C ASN A 96 -24.52 4.99 5.05
N THR A 97 -24.19 5.99 4.22
CA THR A 97 -23.16 5.88 3.19
C THR A 97 -21.77 5.94 3.82
N LYS A 98 -20.96 4.89 3.64
CA LYS A 98 -19.57 4.81 4.09
C LYS A 98 -18.60 5.07 2.95
N PHE A 99 -17.32 5.33 3.27
CA PHE A 99 -16.30 5.50 2.23
C PHE A 99 -16.10 4.21 1.40
N HIS A 100 -16.32 3.03 2.00
CA HIS A 100 -16.36 1.78 1.25
C HIS A 100 -17.42 1.78 0.14
N ASP A 101 -18.62 2.32 0.40
CA ASP A 101 -19.69 2.35 -0.59
C ASP A 101 -19.31 3.23 -1.78
N ILE A 102 -18.62 4.34 -1.50
CA ILE A 102 -18.14 5.26 -2.53
C ILE A 102 -17.11 4.56 -3.41
N ILE A 103 -16.14 3.85 -2.83
CA ILE A 103 -15.12 3.15 -3.61
C ILE A 103 -15.73 2.02 -4.45
N MET A 104 -16.56 1.17 -3.84
CA MET A 104 -17.19 0.03 -4.53
C MET A 104 -18.12 0.47 -5.67
N ARG A 105 -18.76 1.65 -5.58
CA ARG A 105 -19.60 2.19 -6.67
C ARG A 105 -18.80 2.71 -7.86
N ASN A 106 -17.51 3.01 -7.68
CA ASN A 106 -16.68 3.71 -8.66
C ASN A 106 -15.46 2.88 -9.13
N THR A 107 -15.38 1.61 -8.75
CA THR A 107 -14.26 0.72 -9.12
C THR A 107 -14.80 -0.67 -9.43
N ASP A 108 -14.03 -1.47 -10.17
CA ASP A 108 -14.33 -2.88 -10.44
C ASP A 108 -13.86 -3.81 -9.31
N LEU A 109 -13.69 -3.28 -8.09
CA LEU A 109 -13.29 -4.10 -6.94
C LEU A 109 -14.45 -5.01 -6.53
N GLU A 110 -14.18 -6.30 -6.40
CA GLU A 110 -15.17 -7.27 -5.95
C GLU A 110 -15.24 -7.38 -4.42
N TYR A 111 -14.13 -7.08 -3.72
CA TYR A 111 -14.03 -7.18 -2.28
C TYR A 111 -13.25 -6.02 -1.64
N MET A 112 -13.82 -5.45 -0.58
CA MET A 112 -13.18 -4.44 0.27
C MET A 112 -13.73 -4.52 1.71
N PRO A 113 -12.92 -4.29 2.75
CA PRO A 113 -13.43 -4.14 4.12
C PRO A 113 -14.40 -2.95 4.25
N LYS A 114 -15.49 -3.11 5.01
CA LYS A 114 -16.47 -2.03 5.23
C LYS A 114 -15.89 -0.83 6.00
N GLU A 115 -15.02 -1.09 6.99
CA GLU A 115 -14.40 -0.08 7.84
C GLU A 115 -12.99 0.26 7.36
N VAL A 116 -12.91 1.02 6.26
CA VAL A 116 -11.66 1.30 5.53
C VAL A 116 -10.63 2.13 6.28
N PHE A 117 -11.03 2.86 7.33
CA PHE A 117 -10.11 3.66 8.17
C PHE A 117 -9.56 2.89 9.36
N THR A 118 -10.02 1.65 9.59
CA THR A 118 -9.51 0.80 10.66
C THR A 118 -8.52 -0.21 10.10
N GLN A 119 -7.41 -0.38 10.80
CA GLN A 119 -6.53 -1.51 10.51
C GLN A 119 -7.21 -2.77 11.04
N ARG A 120 -7.78 -3.59 10.14
CA ARG A 120 -8.06 -4.98 10.51
C ARG A 120 -6.74 -5.61 10.92
N LYS A 121 -6.69 -6.24 12.11
CA LYS A 121 -5.77 -7.35 12.33
C LYS A 121 -6.21 -8.46 11.38
N VAL A 122 -5.72 -8.41 10.15
CA VAL A 122 -5.87 -9.52 9.21
C VAL A 122 -5.26 -10.73 9.94
N PRO A 123 -5.97 -11.85 10.13
CA PRO A 123 -5.30 -13.10 10.48
C PRO A 123 -4.12 -13.28 9.51
N LEU A 124 -2.98 -13.81 9.96
CA LEU A 124 -1.80 -13.99 9.10
C LEU A 124 -2.05 -14.86 7.85
N GLU A 125 -3.25 -15.43 7.71
CA GLU A 125 -3.77 -15.89 6.44
C GLU A 125 -4.31 -14.67 5.68
N GLY A 126 -3.40 -14.02 4.95
CA GLY A 126 -3.76 -13.09 3.89
C GLY A 126 -4.68 -13.75 2.86
N PRO A 127 -5.15 -13.02 1.83
CA PRO A 127 -5.78 -13.69 0.68
C PRO A 127 -4.85 -14.81 0.21
N HIS A 128 -5.38 -16.01 -0.03
CA HIS A 128 -4.62 -17.02 -0.76
C HIS A 128 -4.13 -16.35 -2.03
N MET A 129 -2.81 -16.18 -2.14
CA MET A 129 -2.26 -15.74 -3.41
C MET A 129 -2.70 -16.80 -4.40
N VAL A 130 -3.41 -16.38 -5.45
CA VAL A 130 -3.45 -17.20 -6.66
C VAL A 130 -2.01 -17.20 -7.12
N HIS A 131 -1.25 -18.22 -6.74
CA HIS A 131 -0.02 -18.53 -7.41
C HIS A 131 -0.44 -18.81 -8.84
N LEU A 132 -0.22 -17.83 -9.72
CA LEU A 132 -0.26 -18.08 -11.15
C LEU A 132 0.72 -19.24 -11.37
N GLU A 133 0.20 -20.44 -11.63
CA GLU A 133 1.05 -21.57 -12.01
C GLU A 133 1.99 -21.06 -13.12
N LEU A 134 3.29 -21.30 -12.97
CA LEU A 134 4.35 -20.93 -13.92
C LEU A 134 4.63 -19.41 -14.04
N PHE A 135 5.02 -18.75 -12.94
CA PHE A 135 5.54 -17.37 -13.02
C PHE A 135 7.02 -17.35 -13.41
N ALA A 136 7.37 -16.59 -14.47
CA ALA A 136 8.73 -16.50 -14.97
C ALA A 136 9.18 -15.06 -15.31
N LYS A 137 10.49 -14.81 -15.22
CA LYS A 137 11.15 -13.57 -15.66
C LYS A 137 12.44 -13.88 -16.41
N ALA A 138 12.73 -13.12 -17.46
CA ALA A 138 13.97 -13.23 -18.23
C ALA A 138 14.95 -12.10 -17.89
N TYR A 139 16.24 -12.42 -17.82
CA TYR A 139 17.32 -11.46 -17.57
C TYR A 139 18.64 -11.86 -18.26
N PRO A 140 19.41 -10.90 -18.79
CA PRO A 140 19.04 -9.49 -18.95
C PRO A 140 17.93 -9.34 -20.01
N ASN A 141 17.04 -8.37 -19.81
CA ASN A 141 16.04 -7.97 -20.79
C ASN A 141 15.94 -6.44 -20.74
N PRO A 142 16.43 -5.69 -21.76
CA PRO A 142 16.86 -6.16 -23.08
C PRO A 142 18.13 -7.05 -23.08
N VAL A 143 18.17 -8.01 -24.00
CA VAL A 143 19.27 -8.97 -24.19
C VAL A 143 20.15 -8.56 -25.36
N LYS A 144 21.47 -8.74 -25.23
CA LYS A 144 22.39 -8.68 -26.38
C LYS A 144 22.39 -10.01 -27.10
N ASP A 145 22.95 -11.04 -26.48
CA ASP A 145 23.07 -12.36 -27.11
C ASP A 145 22.40 -13.46 -26.28
N VAL A 146 22.77 -13.59 -24.99
CA VAL A 146 22.30 -14.69 -24.15
C VAL A 146 21.48 -14.17 -22.96
N PHE A 147 20.38 -14.85 -22.64
CA PHE A 147 19.59 -14.58 -21.45
C PHE A 147 19.23 -15.86 -20.67
N THR A 148 18.86 -15.65 -19.40
CA THR A 148 18.40 -16.68 -18.48
C THR A 148 16.95 -16.40 -18.10
N VAL A 149 16.19 -17.47 -17.89
CA VAL A 149 14.83 -17.39 -17.34
C VAL A 149 14.84 -17.94 -15.92
N LYS A 150 14.42 -17.13 -14.95
CA LYS A 150 14.10 -17.59 -13.60
C LYS A 150 12.60 -17.80 -13.52
N THR A 151 12.19 -18.98 -13.06
CA THR A 151 10.78 -19.34 -12.88
C THR A 151 10.55 -19.93 -11.51
N TRP A 152 9.32 -19.80 -11.01
CA TRP A 152 8.87 -20.47 -9.79
C TRP A 152 7.63 -21.30 -10.10
N VAL A 153 7.58 -22.51 -9.57
CA VAL A 153 6.46 -23.45 -9.74
C VAL A 153 6.06 -24.04 -8.38
N GLU A 154 4.76 -24.32 -8.18
CA GLU A 154 4.24 -24.88 -6.92
C GLU A 154 4.56 -26.35 -6.77
N ASP A 155 4.31 -27.11 -7.83
CA ASP A 155 4.52 -28.54 -7.91
C ASP A 155 5.50 -28.85 -9.04
N ASP A 156 6.02 -30.08 -9.03
CA ASP A 156 6.81 -30.59 -10.14
C ASP A 156 5.93 -30.63 -11.41
N ILE A 157 6.34 -29.92 -12.45
CA ILE A 157 5.57 -29.79 -13.70
C ILE A 157 6.45 -29.98 -14.94
N ASP A 158 5.89 -30.69 -15.92
CA ASP A 158 6.46 -30.76 -17.26
C ASP A 158 6.11 -29.48 -18.04
N ILE A 159 7.13 -28.80 -18.55
CA ILE A 159 6.95 -27.61 -19.37
C ILE A 159 7.57 -27.76 -20.75
N ASN A 160 6.88 -27.22 -21.74
CA ASN A 160 7.38 -26.98 -23.08
C ASN A 160 7.68 -25.49 -23.25
N LEU A 161 8.92 -25.17 -23.61
CA LEU A 161 9.35 -23.82 -23.93
C LEU A 161 9.46 -23.66 -25.45
N ASN A 162 8.95 -22.55 -25.97
CA ASN A 162 9.02 -22.18 -27.39
C ASN A 162 9.43 -20.73 -27.55
N LEU A 163 10.54 -20.49 -28.24
CA LEU A 163 10.99 -19.14 -28.58
C LEU A 163 10.57 -18.81 -30.00
N ILE A 164 9.81 -17.73 -30.14
CA ILE A 164 9.23 -17.26 -31.40
C ILE A 164 9.88 -15.93 -31.77
N ASP A 165 10.31 -15.84 -33.03
CA ASP A 165 10.90 -14.63 -33.60
C ASP A 165 9.85 -13.53 -33.89
N PRO A 166 10.27 -12.29 -34.24
CA PRO A 166 9.35 -11.20 -34.53
C PRO A 166 8.42 -11.45 -35.73
N GLN A 167 8.75 -12.43 -36.60
CA GLN A 167 7.93 -12.82 -37.75
C GLN A 167 6.95 -13.96 -37.39
N GLY A 168 6.91 -14.40 -36.15
CA GLY A 168 6.01 -15.47 -35.68
C GLY A 168 6.55 -16.88 -35.93
N LYS A 169 7.82 -17.04 -36.31
CA LYS A 169 8.43 -18.36 -36.56
C LYS A 169 9.07 -18.90 -35.28
N LEU A 170 8.84 -20.19 -35.02
CA LEU A 170 9.52 -20.93 -33.96
C LEU A 170 11.01 -21.10 -34.29
N ILE A 171 11.89 -20.64 -33.40
CA ILE A 171 13.35 -20.68 -33.58
C ILE A 171 14.08 -21.55 -32.56
N TRP A 172 13.45 -21.84 -31.41
CA TRP A 172 14.00 -22.73 -30.39
C TRP A 172 12.88 -23.36 -29.58
N SER A 173 13.07 -24.61 -29.17
CA SER A 173 12.13 -25.33 -28.31
C SER A 173 12.86 -26.27 -27.36
N LYS A 174 12.36 -26.43 -26.14
CA LYS A 174 12.90 -27.34 -25.12
C LYS A 174 11.77 -27.88 -24.24
N ASN A 175 11.80 -29.16 -23.94
CA ASN A 175 10.99 -29.75 -22.88
C ASN A 175 11.85 -29.84 -21.61
N GLU A 176 11.28 -29.45 -20.48
CA GLU A 176 11.99 -29.44 -19.20
C GLU A 176 11.02 -29.74 -18.06
N ILE A 177 11.51 -30.47 -17.06
CA ILE A 177 10.77 -30.67 -15.81
C ILE A 177 11.20 -29.55 -14.87
N MET A 178 10.23 -28.78 -14.38
CA MET A 178 10.45 -27.80 -13.32
C MET A 178 10.09 -28.44 -12.00
N TYR A 179 10.96 -28.30 -11.01
CA TYR A 179 10.70 -28.82 -9.67
C TYR A 179 10.05 -27.76 -8.81
N SER A 180 9.23 -28.15 -7.83
CA SER A 180 8.66 -27.24 -6.84
C SER A 180 9.72 -26.26 -6.29
N GLY A 181 9.43 -24.96 -6.36
CA GLY A 181 10.34 -23.88 -5.99
C GLY A 181 10.97 -23.15 -7.16
N GLU A 182 12.16 -22.59 -6.94
CA GLU A 182 12.89 -21.78 -7.94
C GLU A 182 13.63 -22.65 -8.95
N ASN A 183 13.48 -22.34 -10.24
CA ASN A 183 14.20 -22.99 -11.33
C ASN A 183 14.83 -21.96 -12.26
N PHE A 184 15.89 -22.38 -12.94
CA PHE A 184 16.67 -21.54 -13.86
C PHE A 184 16.85 -22.24 -15.20
N ILE A 185 16.50 -21.55 -16.28
CA ILE A 185 16.78 -21.97 -17.65
C ILE A 185 17.85 -21.04 -18.19
N GLU A 186 19.08 -21.52 -18.14
CA GLU A 186 20.25 -20.73 -18.48
C GLU A 186 20.60 -20.86 -19.96
N ASN A 187 21.36 -19.88 -20.45
CA ASN A 187 22.03 -19.92 -21.74
C ASN A 187 21.10 -19.99 -22.96
N ILE A 188 19.96 -19.30 -22.94
CA ILE A 188 19.13 -19.14 -24.14
C ILE A 188 19.80 -18.12 -25.06
N ASP A 189 20.32 -18.60 -26.19
CA ASP A 189 21.16 -17.82 -27.11
C ASP A 189 20.36 -17.27 -28.31
N LEU A 190 20.49 -15.97 -28.52
CA LEU A 190 19.94 -15.21 -29.64
C LEU A 190 21.04 -14.59 -30.53
N SER A 191 22.32 -14.89 -30.33
CA SER A 191 23.48 -14.28 -31.02
C SER A 191 23.34 -14.25 -32.55
N GLY A 192 22.79 -15.30 -33.16
CA GLY A 192 22.58 -15.42 -34.61
C GLY A 192 21.30 -14.78 -35.17
N TYR A 193 20.49 -14.13 -34.34
CA TYR A 193 19.18 -13.60 -34.74
C TYR A 193 19.16 -12.07 -34.86
N SER A 194 18.17 -11.54 -35.57
CA SER A 194 18.03 -10.10 -35.78
C SER A 194 17.55 -9.37 -34.52
N LYS A 195 17.80 -8.06 -34.43
CA LYS A 195 17.23 -7.23 -33.36
C LYS A 195 15.71 -7.21 -33.46
N GLY A 196 15.01 -7.26 -32.33
CA GLY A 196 13.55 -7.27 -32.32
C GLY A 196 12.93 -7.80 -31.03
N LEU A 197 11.61 -7.95 -31.07
CA LEU A 197 10.80 -8.49 -29.98
C LEU A 197 10.54 -9.98 -30.21
N TYR A 198 11.07 -10.80 -29.32
CA TYR A 198 10.87 -12.25 -29.29
C TYR A 198 9.85 -12.62 -28.22
N ASN A 199 9.10 -13.69 -28.44
CA ASN A 199 8.18 -14.24 -27.43
C ASN A 199 8.68 -15.61 -26.99
N LEU A 200 8.98 -15.77 -25.71
CA LEU A 200 9.23 -17.07 -25.10
C LEU A 200 7.95 -17.55 -24.42
N ILE A 201 7.35 -18.60 -24.96
CA ILE A 201 6.16 -19.25 -24.42
C ILE A 201 6.61 -20.39 -23.53
N LEU A 202 6.20 -20.37 -22.27
CA LEU A 202 6.31 -21.49 -21.33
C LEU A 202 4.92 -22.10 -21.19
N LYS A 203 4.77 -23.37 -21.52
CA LYS A 203 3.48 -24.06 -21.53
C LYS A 203 3.55 -25.33 -20.71
N SER A 204 2.66 -25.48 -19.74
CA SER A 204 2.34 -26.75 -19.08
C SER A 204 1.03 -27.31 -19.64
N ASP A 205 0.54 -28.39 -19.03
CA ASP A 205 -0.77 -28.98 -19.29
C ASP A 205 -1.93 -28.04 -18.89
N LYS A 206 -1.76 -27.23 -17.85
CA LYS A 206 -2.79 -26.35 -17.27
C LYS A 206 -2.62 -24.88 -17.64
N THR A 207 -1.39 -24.42 -17.83
CA THR A 207 -1.08 -22.98 -17.89
C THR A 207 -0.10 -22.62 -19.00
N ILE A 208 -0.20 -21.37 -19.45
CA ILE A 208 0.68 -20.77 -20.45
C ILE A 208 1.14 -19.41 -19.93
N ASN A 209 2.45 -19.19 -19.90
CA ASN A 209 3.06 -17.90 -19.65
C ASN A 209 3.86 -17.46 -20.89
N ILE A 210 3.80 -16.16 -21.23
CA ILE A 210 4.50 -15.61 -22.38
C ILE A 210 5.41 -14.47 -21.89
N LEU A 211 6.72 -14.66 -22.06
CA LEU A 211 7.73 -13.63 -21.79
C LEU A 211 8.10 -12.89 -23.08
N LYS A 212 8.12 -11.57 -23.00
CA LYS A 212 8.56 -10.68 -24.08
C LYS A 212 10.04 -10.36 -23.91
N ILE A 213 10.86 -10.75 -24.87
CA ILE A 213 12.32 -10.58 -24.86
C ILE A 213 12.73 -9.57 -25.93
N ILE A 214 13.42 -8.51 -25.54
CA ILE A 214 13.87 -7.46 -26.46
C ILE A 214 15.35 -7.72 -26.78
N LYS A 215 15.68 -8.10 -28.03
CA LYS A 215 17.06 -8.20 -28.51
C LYS A 215 17.55 -6.85 -29.05
N GLN A 216 18.68 -6.38 -28.53
CA GLN A 216 19.35 -5.12 -28.91
C GLN A 216 20.55 -5.29 -29.82
#